data_AF-A0A8T0ZK41-F1
#
_entry.id   AF-A0A8T0ZK41-F1
#
_cell.length_a   1.000
_cell.length_b   1.000
_cell.length_c   1.000
_cell.angle_alpha   90.00
_cell.angle_beta   90.00
_cell.angle_gamma   90.00
#
_symmetry.space_group_name_H-M   'P 1'
#
loop_
_entity.id
_entity.type
_entity.pdbx_description
1 polymer ?
#
loop_
_entity_poly.entity_id
_entity_poly.type
_entity_poly.pdbx_seq_one_letter_code
_entity_poly.pdbx_strand_id
1 'polypeptide(L)'
;MMDTLAELATGKEPETPFEKNTKIANKPEVFAAAQVVVAHKDDAIKNKFTGAPTDTMKMKKDALDKLEKDTFSKIIYGQVGIDEFDAFVTKWKSMGGDEITTEVNEWFKTVN
;
A
#
# COMPACT_ATOMS: atom_id res chain seq x y z
N MET A 1 -16.47 8.02 -6.37
CA MET A 1 -16.22 8.62 -5.04
C MET A 1 -14.82 9.23 -4.96
N MET A 2 -13.74 8.48 -5.21
CA MET A 2 -12.38 9.06 -5.22
C MET A 2 -12.19 10.13 -6.29
N ASP A 3 -12.74 9.93 -7.49
CA ASP A 3 -12.70 10.95 -8.54
C ASP A 3 -13.45 12.23 -8.11
N THR A 4 -14.63 12.09 -7.49
CA THR A 4 -15.41 13.22 -6.94
C THR A 4 -14.65 13.96 -5.83
N LEU A 5 -13.95 13.24 -4.95
CA LEU A 5 -13.11 13.85 -3.91
C LEU A 5 -11.94 14.62 -4.52
N ALA A 6 -11.25 14.04 -5.51
CA ALA A 6 -10.14 14.69 -6.20
C ALA A 6 -10.60 15.93 -7.00
N GLU A 7 -11.75 15.87 -7.68
CA GLU A 7 -12.32 17.03 -8.38
C GLU A 7 -12.67 18.17 -7.43
N LEU A 8 -13.33 17.87 -6.30
CA LEU A 8 -13.62 18.88 -5.27
C LEU A 8 -12.35 19.48 -4.67
N ALA A 9 -11.25 18.72 -4.62
CA ALA A 9 -9.93 19.19 -4.20
C ALA A 9 -9.31 20.20 -5.18
N THR A 10 -9.63 20.11 -6.47
CA THR A 10 -9.15 21.05 -7.51
C THR A 10 -9.86 22.40 -7.49
N GLY A 11 -10.85 22.58 -6.59
CA GLY A 11 -11.62 23.82 -6.47
C GLY A 11 -12.93 23.83 -7.26
N LYS A 12 -13.34 22.70 -7.86
CA LYS A 12 -14.65 22.55 -8.49
C LYS A 12 -15.77 22.86 -7.49
N GLU A 13 -16.73 23.70 -7.89
CA GLU A 13 -17.91 23.95 -7.07
C GLU A 13 -18.85 22.73 -7.09
N PRO A 14 -19.41 22.31 -5.94
CA PRO A 14 -20.29 21.16 -5.87
C PRO A 14 -21.67 21.49 -6.46
N GLU A 15 -22.08 20.78 -7.51
CA GLU A 15 -23.35 21.02 -8.22
C GLU A 15 -24.45 20.09 -7.72
N THR A 16 -24.12 18.81 -7.56
CA THR A 16 -25.07 17.77 -7.16
C THR A 16 -25.24 17.69 -5.64
N PRO A 17 -26.41 17.20 -5.14
CA PRO A 17 -26.58 16.94 -3.71
C PRO A 17 -25.51 16.00 -3.14
N PHE A 18 -25.04 15.04 -3.94
CA PHE A 18 -23.96 14.12 -3.57
C PHE A 18 -22.62 14.84 -3.36
N GLU A 19 -22.21 15.72 -4.28
CA GLU A 19 -20.98 16.51 -4.15
C GLU A 19 -21.03 17.48 -2.97
N LYS A 20 -22.19 18.12 -2.74
CA LYS A 20 -22.40 19.02 -1.60
C LYS A 20 -22.24 18.28 -0.28
N ASN A 21 -22.89 17.12 -0.15
CA ASN A 21 -22.75 16.28 1.04
C ASN A 21 -21.33 15.74 1.20
N THR A 22 -20.67 15.37 0.11
CA THR A 22 -19.27 14.91 0.14
C THR A 22 -18.32 16.01 0.61
N LYS A 23 -18.53 17.27 0.18
CA LYS A 23 -17.76 18.44 0.65
C LYS A 23 -17.92 18.68 2.15
N ILE A 24 -19.15 18.54 2.66
CA ILE A 24 -19.47 18.75 4.08
C ILE A 24 -18.93 17.61 4.95
N ALA A 25 -19.04 16.37 4.48
CA ALA A 25 -18.72 15.18 5.27
C ALA A 25 -17.22 14.87 5.39
N ASN A 26 -16.36 15.47 4.56
CA ASN A 26 -14.94 15.14 4.49
C ASN A 26 -14.07 16.35 4.85
N LYS A 27 -12.92 16.08 5.48
CA LYS A 27 -11.96 17.11 5.85
C LYS A 27 -11.06 17.51 4.67
N PRO A 28 -10.48 18.73 4.65
CA PRO A 28 -9.54 19.19 3.62
C PRO A 28 -8.45 18.17 3.25
N GLU A 29 -7.91 17.46 4.24
CA GLU A 29 -6.83 16.49 4.07
C GLU A 29 -7.27 15.28 3.23
N VAL A 30 -8.56 14.90 3.30
CA VAL A 30 -9.11 13.79 2.53
C VAL A 30 -9.15 14.12 1.04
N PHE A 31 -9.43 15.38 0.70
CA PHE A 31 -9.43 15.85 -0.69
C PHE A 31 -8.01 15.89 -1.27
N ALA A 32 -7.03 16.38 -0.50
CA ALA A 32 -5.63 16.35 -0.89
C ALA A 32 -5.10 14.91 -1.06
N ALA A 33 -5.44 14.01 -0.14
CA ALA A 33 -5.10 12.60 -0.26
C ALA A 33 -5.76 11.96 -1.49
N ALA A 34 -7.01 12.31 -1.81
CA ALA A 34 -7.69 11.82 -3.00
C ALA A 34 -6.99 12.26 -4.30
N GLN A 35 -6.45 13.48 -4.36
CA GLN A 35 -5.65 13.93 -5.52
C GLN A 35 -4.41 13.06 -5.72
N VAL A 36 -3.68 12.75 -4.65
CA VAL A 36 -2.52 11.86 -4.71
C VAL A 36 -2.94 10.47 -5.18
N VAL A 37 -4.00 9.90 -4.63
CA VAL A 37 -4.51 8.56 -5.02
C VAL A 37 -4.94 8.52 -6.49
N VAL A 38 -5.61 9.56 -6.99
CA VAL A 38 -6.05 9.63 -8.39
C VAL A 38 -4.87 9.86 -9.33
N ALA A 39 -3.89 10.70 -8.97
CA ALA A 39 -2.69 10.94 -9.76
C ALA A 39 -1.83 9.67 -9.95
N HIS A 40 -1.85 8.78 -8.96
CA HIS A 40 -1.09 7.52 -8.95
C HIS A 40 -1.96 6.28 -9.22
N LYS A 41 -3.15 6.47 -9.83
CA LYS A 41 -4.11 5.37 -10.05
C LYS A 41 -3.52 4.23 -10.90
N ASP A 42 -2.64 4.56 -11.84
CA ASP A 42 -1.99 3.60 -12.73
C ASP A 42 -0.74 2.94 -12.11
N ASP A 43 -0.17 3.53 -11.06
CA ASP A 43 0.97 2.97 -10.31
C ASP A 43 0.54 1.85 -9.36
N ALA A 44 -0.76 1.75 -9.06
CA ALA A 44 -1.30 0.80 -8.11
C ALA A 44 -1.27 -0.63 -8.64
N ILE A 45 -0.31 -1.43 -8.17
CA ILE A 45 -0.27 -2.87 -8.45
C ILE A 45 -1.21 -3.60 -7.50
N LYS A 46 -2.30 -4.16 -8.05
CA LYS A 46 -3.21 -5.00 -7.27
C LYS A 46 -2.51 -6.28 -6.84
N ASN A 47 -2.54 -6.57 -5.54
CA ASN A 47 -2.09 -7.86 -5.04
C ASN A 47 -2.96 -8.97 -5.63
N LYS A 48 -2.33 -9.92 -6.33
CA LYS A 48 -3.01 -11.09 -6.91
C LYS A 48 -3.15 -12.25 -5.92
N PHE A 49 -2.48 -12.20 -4.77
CA PHE A 49 -2.68 -13.15 -3.70
C PHE A 49 -3.98 -12.84 -2.95
N THR A 50 -4.99 -13.68 -3.13
CA THR A 50 -6.32 -13.56 -2.51
C THR A 50 -6.70 -14.80 -1.70
N GLY A 51 -5.74 -15.71 -1.47
CA GLY A 51 -5.93 -16.89 -0.65
C GLY A 51 -5.94 -16.59 0.85
N ALA A 52 -6.21 -17.62 1.65
CA ALA A 52 -5.96 -17.54 3.09
C ALA A 52 -4.46 -17.35 3.37
N PRO A 53 -4.06 -16.71 4.47
CA PRO A 53 -2.65 -16.61 4.86
C PRO A 53 -1.97 -17.97 4.86
N THR A 54 -0.78 -18.04 4.27
CA THR A 54 0.06 -19.24 4.26
C THR A 54 0.57 -19.55 5.68
N ASP A 55 1.16 -20.73 5.88
CA ASP A 55 1.58 -21.12 7.22
C ASP A 55 2.74 -20.27 7.72
N THR A 56 3.72 -19.96 6.86
CA THR A 56 4.80 -19.04 7.24
C THR A 56 4.30 -17.62 7.40
N MET A 57 3.30 -17.17 6.63
CA MET A 57 2.67 -15.87 6.87
C MET A 57 2.10 -15.78 8.29
N LYS A 58 1.33 -16.78 8.74
CA LYS A 58 0.74 -16.77 10.10
C LYS A 58 1.79 -16.64 11.20
N MET A 59 2.98 -17.21 10.98
CA MET A 59 4.05 -17.23 11.98
C MET A 59 4.97 -16.01 11.92
N LYS A 60 5.23 -15.45 10.73
CA LYS A 60 6.33 -14.51 10.49
C LYS A 60 5.92 -13.18 9.90
N LYS A 61 4.73 -13.05 9.30
CA LYS A 61 4.34 -11.88 8.50
C LYS A 61 4.39 -10.58 9.31
N ASP A 62 3.90 -10.57 10.54
CA ASP A 62 3.92 -9.35 11.38
C ASP A 62 5.34 -8.84 11.65
N ALA A 63 6.28 -9.75 11.89
CA ALA A 63 7.69 -9.39 12.11
C ALA A 63 8.35 -8.87 10.83
N LEU A 64 8.05 -9.49 9.68
CA LEU A 64 8.52 -9.06 8.36
C LEU A 64 7.96 -7.68 7.99
N ASP A 65 6.67 -7.43 8.25
CA ASP A 65 6.01 -6.15 7.97
C ASP A 65 6.56 -5.03 8.83
N LYS A 66 6.89 -5.32 10.10
CA LYS A 66 7.55 -4.37 10.97
C LYS A 66 8.96 -4.04 10.44
N LEU A 67 9.73 -5.04 10.06
CA LEU A 67 11.07 -4.85 9.48
C LEU A 67 10.99 -3.96 8.23
N GLU A 68 10.04 -4.22 7.33
CA GLU A 68 9.83 -3.44 6.11
C GLU A 68 9.46 -1.98 6.43
N LYS A 69 8.46 -1.75 7.28
CA LYS A 69 8.01 -0.41 7.66
C LYS A 69 9.12 0.41 8.33
N ASP A 70 9.86 -0.22 9.25
CA ASP A 70 10.94 0.46 9.97
C ASP A 70 12.08 0.84 9.02
N THR A 71 12.52 -0.07 8.15
CA THR A 71 13.61 0.22 7.20
C THR A 71 13.19 1.26 6.17
N PHE A 72 12.01 1.12 5.56
CA PHE A 72 11.57 2.04 4.52
C PHE A 72 11.34 3.44 5.07
N SER A 73 10.81 3.56 6.30
CA SER A 73 10.67 4.85 6.97
C SER A 73 12.03 5.53 7.16
N LYS A 74 13.06 4.79 7.61
CA LYS A 74 14.42 5.34 7.78
C LYS A 74 15.01 5.83 6.46
N ILE A 75 14.81 5.08 5.38
CA ILE A 75 15.28 5.47 4.03
C ILE A 75 14.57 6.75 3.58
N ILE A 76 13.23 6.78 3.66
CA ILE A 76 12.41 7.93 3.22
C ILE A 76 12.75 9.21 3.99
N TYR A 77 12.96 9.10 5.31
CA TYR A 77 13.34 10.24 6.14
C TYR A 77 14.84 10.56 6.10
N GLY A 78 15.63 9.87 5.28
CA GLY A 78 17.06 10.13 5.10
C GLY A 78 17.92 9.80 6.33
N GLN A 79 17.42 8.95 7.24
CA GLN A 79 18.19 8.49 8.41
C GLN A 79 19.26 7.46 8.02
N VAL A 80 19.04 6.75 6.91
CA VAL A 80 19.98 5.81 6.29
C VAL A 80 19.97 6.01 4.77
N GLY A 81 21.04 5.59 4.09
CA GLY A 81 21.14 5.63 2.62
C GLY A 81 20.30 4.54 1.92
N ILE A 82 20.14 4.67 0.60
CA ILE A 82 19.39 3.70 -0.22
C ILE A 82 20.02 2.29 -0.19
N ASP A 83 21.34 2.19 0.05
CA ASP A 83 22.07 0.94 0.16
C ASP A 83 21.56 0.02 1.30
N GLU A 84 20.86 0.59 2.30
CA GLU A 84 20.21 -0.20 3.37
C GLU A 84 19.13 -1.14 2.82
N PHE A 85 18.60 -0.87 1.63
CA PHE A 85 17.60 -1.73 0.98
C PHE A 85 18.14 -3.15 0.73
N ASP A 86 19.39 -3.30 0.30
CA ASP A 86 19.98 -4.63 0.02
C ASP A 86 20.16 -5.45 1.31
N ALA A 87 20.50 -4.78 2.41
CA ALA A 87 20.56 -5.39 3.73
C ALA A 87 19.17 -5.82 4.21
N PHE A 88 18.16 -4.98 3.99
CA PHE A 88 16.76 -5.33 4.24
C PHE A 88 16.32 -6.57 3.47
N VAL A 89 16.57 -6.63 2.16
CA VAL A 89 16.18 -7.78 1.32
C VAL A 89 16.81 -9.07 1.86
N THR A 90 18.11 -9.04 2.16
CA THR A 90 18.83 -10.20 2.71
C THR A 90 18.21 -10.68 4.02
N LYS A 91 17.92 -9.75 4.94
CA LYS A 91 17.34 -10.06 6.23
C LYS A 91 15.89 -10.55 6.11
N TRP A 92 15.07 -9.89 5.31
CA TRP A 92 13.68 -10.25 5.06
C TRP A 92 13.57 -11.68 4.52
N LYS A 93 14.41 -12.03 3.54
CA LYS A 93 14.52 -13.38 3.00
C LYS A 93 14.87 -14.41 4.06
N SER A 94 15.91 -14.16 4.85
CA SER A 94 16.32 -15.08 5.94
C SER A 94 15.28 -15.27 7.04
N MET A 95 14.35 -14.33 7.20
CA MET A 95 13.32 -14.36 8.23
C MET A 95 12.03 -15.08 7.80
N GLY A 96 12.02 -15.71 6.62
CA GLY A 96 10.88 -16.46 6.08
C GLY A 96 10.23 -15.81 4.85
N GLY A 97 10.82 -14.73 4.33
CA GLY A 97 10.30 -14.06 3.14
C GLY A 97 10.37 -14.92 1.87
N ASP A 98 11.46 -15.69 1.68
CA ASP A 98 11.58 -16.61 0.54
C ASP A 98 10.58 -17.76 0.61
N GLU A 99 10.30 -18.25 1.83
CA GLU A 99 9.31 -19.31 2.06
C GLU A 99 7.89 -18.81 1.74
N ILE A 100 7.51 -17.63 2.26
CA ILE A 100 6.24 -16.98 1.91
C ILE A 100 6.11 -16.79 0.39
N THR A 101 7.19 -16.35 -0.27
CA THR A 101 7.21 -16.16 -1.72
C THR A 101 6.94 -17.47 -2.45
N THR A 102 7.52 -18.57 -1.97
CA THR A 102 7.31 -19.90 -2.54
C THR A 102 5.87 -20.36 -2.33
N GLU A 103 5.35 -20.29 -1.11
CA GLU A 103 3.97 -20.69 -0.77
C GLU A 103 2.92 -19.91 -1.60
N VAL A 104 3.11 -18.59 -1.77
CA VAL A 104 2.23 -17.74 -2.58
C VAL A 104 2.29 -18.15 -4.06
N ASN A 105 3.47 -18.43 -4.59
CA ASN A 105 3.62 -18.86 -5.98
C ASN A 105 3.01 -20.25 -6.21
N GLU A 106 3.12 -21.15 -5.25
CA GLU A 106 2.46 -22.45 -5.29
C GLU A 106 0.95 -22.31 -5.27
N TRP A 107 0.40 -21.52 -4.34
CA TRP A 107 -1.02 -21.19 -4.33
C TRP A 107 -1.47 -20.58 -5.66
N PHE A 108 -0.70 -19.66 -6.24
CA PHE A 108 -1.07 -18.97 -7.48
C PHE A 108 -1.22 -19.94 -8.66
N LYS A 109 -0.40 -21.00 -8.73
CA LYS A 109 -0.50 -22.09 -9.72
C LYS A 109 -1.72 -22.98 -9.54
N THR A 110 -2.40 -22.93 -8.39
CA THR A 110 -3.64 -23.70 -8.18
C THR A 110 -4.89 -22.98 -8.69
N VAL A 111 -4.79 -21.66 -8.92
CA VAL A 111 -5.92 -20.80 -9.29
C VAL A 111 -5.77 -20.17 -10.68
N ASN A 112 -4.68 -20.46 -11.41
CA ASN A 112 -4.43 -20.08 -12.81
C ASN A 112 -3.82 -21.25 -13.57
#